data_AF-X0W9Y7-F1
#
_entry.id   AF-X0W9Y7-F1
#
_cell.length_a   1.000
_cell.length_b   1.000
_cell.length_c   1.000
_cell.angle_alpha   90.00
_cell.angle_beta   90.00
_cell.angle_gamma   90.00
#
_symmetry.space_group_name_H-M   'P 1'
#
loop_
_entity.id
_entity.type
_entity.pdbx_description
1 polymer ?
#
loop_
_entity_poly.entity_id
_entity_poly.type
_entity_poly.pdbx_seq_one_letter_code
_entity_poly.pdbx_strand_id
1 'polypeptide(L)'
;ETTTGGRALKFYTSVRIDIRRIGTIKDAAGAVGNRVRARVVKNKIAPPFRDGEFDIMFDSGISYEGDLIDLGVGCEVVEKSGAWLNYGNIRLGQGREKAKQYLVENKELCEELENKILAAKGLVDKN
;
A
#
# COMPACT_ATOMS: atom_id res chain seq x y z
N GLU A 1 13.72 -14.00 -15.21
CA GLU A 1 13.97 -15.12 -14.29
C GLU A 1 13.08 -16.31 -14.57
N THR A 2 13.61 -17.50 -14.32
CA THR A 2 12.92 -18.79 -14.45
C THR A 2 12.59 -19.30 -13.06
N THR A 3 11.32 -19.57 -12.79
CA THR A 3 10.87 -20.17 -11.52
C THR A 3 11.13 -21.68 -11.54
N THR A 4 11.43 -22.26 -10.38
CA THR A 4 11.60 -23.71 -10.22
C THR A 4 10.26 -24.44 -10.44
N GLY A 5 10.30 -25.74 -10.72
CA GLY A 5 9.09 -26.54 -11.01
C GLY A 5 8.65 -26.55 -12.48
N GLY A 6 9.54 -26.17 -13.41
CA GLY A 6 9.28 -26.23 -14.84
C GLY A 6 8.36 -25.13 -15.36
N ARG A 7 7.71 -25.36 -16.51
CA ARG A 7 6.91 -24.32 -17.21
C ARG A 7 5.42 -24.37 -16.88
N ALA A 8 4.92 -25.43 -16.25
CA ALA A 8 3.48 -25.63 -16.02
C ALA A 8 2.88 -24.47 -15.20
N LEU A 9 3.51 -24.10 -14.07
CA LEU A 9 3.03 -23.03 -13.20
C LEU A 9 2.87 -21.69 -13.94
N LYS A 10 3.79 -21.38 -14.87
CA LYS A 10 3.72 -20.16 -15.70
C LYS A 10 2.47 -20.12 -16.58
N PHE A 11 2.01 -21.26 -17.09
CA PHE A 11 0.86 -21.33 -18.00
C PHE A 11 -0.48 -21.47 -17.27
N TYR A 12 -0.54 -22.31 -16.23
CA TYR A 12 -1.79 -22.62 -15.52
C TYR A 12 -2.24 -21.54 -14.55
N THR A 13 -1.34 -20.77 -13.95
CA THR A 13 -1.69 -19.67 -13.02
C THR A 13 -2.59 -18.61 -13.67
N SER A 14 -3.58 -18.11 -12.92
CA SER A 14 -4.44 -17.00 -13.35
C SER A 14 -3.79 -15.64 -13.08
N VAL A 15 -3.07 -15.54 -11.95
CA VAL A 15 -2.35 -14.33 -11.53
C VAL A 15 -0.92 -14.72 -11.16
N ARG A 16 0.05 -13.89 -11.53
CA ARG A 16 1.45 -14.05 -11.13
C ARG A 16 2.03 -12.69 -10.78
N ILE A 17 2.66 -12.62 -9.62
CA ILE A 17 3.23 -11.40 -9.05
C ILE A 17 4.74 -11.62 -8.91
N ASP A 18 5.53 -10.68 -9.42
CA ASP A 18 6.98 -10.60 -9.21
C ASP A 18 7.22 -9.61 -8.06
N ILE A 19 7.78 -10.08 -6.95
CA ILE A 19 7.98 -9.30 -5.73
C ILE A 19 9.47 -9.02 -5.58
N ARG A 20 9.85 -7.74 -5.48
CA ARG A 20 11.24 -7.31 -5.35
C ARG A 20 11.39 -6.29 -4.23
N ARG A 21 12.42 -6.46 -3.40
CA ARG A 21 12.83 -5.41 -2.47
C ARG A 21 13.47 -4.28 -3.26
N ILE A 22 12.96 -3.05 -3.10
CA ILE A 22 13.50 -1.85 -3.74
C ILE A 22 14.28 -0.95 -2.78
N GLY A 23 14.06 -1.07 -1.47
CA GLY A 23 14.81 -0.31 -0.47
C GLY A 23 14.72 -0.91 0.92
N THR A 24 15.58 -0.41 1.81
CA THR A 24 15.55 -0.74 3.25
C THR A 24 15.11 0.50 4.01
N ILE A 25 14.09 0.33 4.85
CA ILE A 25 13.56 1.35 5.74
C ILE A 25 14.44 1.35 6.99
N LYS A 26 14.99 2.51 7.33
CA LYS A 26 15.87 2.70 8.48
C LYS A 26 15.26 3.70 9.44
N ASP A 27 15.41 3.42 10.72
CA ASP A 27 15.14 4.33 11.82
C ASP A 27 16.45 4.59 12.60
N ALA A 28 16.41 5.45 13.62
CA ALA A 28 17.58 5.85 14.41
C ALA A 28 18.34 4.66 15.02
N ALA A 29 17.65 3.54 15.29
CA ALA A 29 18.23 2.33 15.87
C ALA A 29 18.70 1.27 14.84
N GLY A 30 18.41 1.43 13.55
CA GLY A 30 18.80 0.47 12.52
C GLY A 30 17.76 0.22 11.42
N ALA A 31 17.91 -0.89 10.70
CA ALA A 31 16.96 -1.30 9.66
C ALA A 31 15.69 -1.87 10.29
N VAL A 32 14.55 -1.23 10.03
CA VAL A 32 13.24 -1.58 10.63
C VAL A 32 12.28 -2.25 9.63
N GLY A 33 12.58 -2.21 8.33
CA GLY A 33 11.76 -2.86 7.32
C GLY A 33 12.33 -2.76 5.91
N ASN A 34 11.53 -3.19 4.94
CA ASN A 34 11.85 -3.16 3.52
C ASN A 34 10.73 -2.50 2.72
N ARG A 35 11.09 -1.56 1.83
CA ARG A 35 10.19 -1.10 0.77
C ARG A 35 10.20 -2.14 -0.34
N VAL A 36 9.04 -2.65 -0.70
CA VAL A 36 8.86 -3.75 -1.64
C VAL A 36 7.96 -3.29 -2.79
N ARG A 37 8.30 -3.78 -3.99
CA ARG A 37 7.54 -3.56 -5.21
C ARG A 37 7.00 -4.90 -5.71
N ALA A 38 5.70 -4.98 -5.88
CA ALA A 38 4.99 -6.12 -6.43
C ALA A 38 4.48 -5.78 -7.83
N ARG A 39 5.01 -6.44 -8.85
CA ARG A 39 4.60 -6.28 -10.24
C ARG A 39 3.73 -7.43 -10.70
N VAL A 40 2.53 -7.14 -11.17
CA VAL A 40 1.62 -8.16 -11.72
C VAL A 40 2.07 -8.53 -13.13
N VAL A 41 2.92 -9.55 -13.25
CA VAL A 41 3.49 -10.00 -14.53
C VAL A 41 2.56 -10.88 -15.36
N LYS A 42 1.47 -11.37 -14.78
CA LYS A 42 0.39 -12.08 -15.48
C LYS A 42 -0.91 -11.87 -14.72
N ASN A 43 -1.97 -11.52 -15.43
CA ASN A 43 -3.31 -11.39 -14.89
C ASN A 43 -4.32 -11.82 -15.96
N LYS A 44 -5.18 -12.80 -15.66
CA LYS A 44 -6.26 -13.26 -16.54
C LYS A 44 -7.62 -12.59 -16.26
N ILE A 45 -7.73 -11.82 -15.19
CA ILE A 45 -9.00 -11.27 -14.67
C ILE A 45 -9.09 -9.75 -14.93
N ALA A 46 -7.96 -9.06 -14.90
CA ALA A 46 -7.86 -7.62 -15.12
C ALA A 46 -6.58 -7.27 -15.90
N PRO A 47 -6.39 -6.01 -16.34
CA PRO A 47 -5.19 -5.61 -17.08
C PRO A 47 -3.89 -5.97 -16.34
N PRO A 48 -2.94 -6.68 -16.98
CA PRO A 48 -1.65 -7.03 -16.39
C PRO A 48 -0.66 -5.85 -16.37
N PHE A 49 0.52 -6.08 -15.81
CA PHE A 49 1.69 -5.18 -15.75
C PHE A 49 1.55 -3.94 -14.87
N ARG A 50 0.58 -3.96 -13.94
CA ARG A 50 0.48 -2.96 -12.88
C ARG A 50 1.50 -3.24 -11.78
N ASP A 51 2.03 -2.18 -11.20
CA ASP A 51 2.93 -2.21 -10.05
C ASP A 51 2.18 -1.74 -8.79
N GLY A 52 2.49 -2.34 -7.65
CA GLY A 52 2.12 -1.87 -6.33
C GLY A 52 3.37 -1.77 -5.46
N GLU A 53 3.47 -0.72 -4.67
CA GLU A 53 4.58 -0.49 -3.75
C GLU A 53 4.03 -0.41 -2.32
N PHE A 54 4.67 -1.13 -1.42
CA PHE A 54 4.27 -1.20 -0.02
C PHE A 54 5.46 -1.48 0.89
N ASP A 55 5.26 -1.23 2.18
CA ASP A 55 6.27 -1.48 3.20
C ASP A 55 6.03 -2.81 3.91
N ILE A 56 7.09 -3.59 4.08
CA ILE A 56 7.11 -4.77 4.94
C ILE A 56 8.02 -4.48 6.13
N MET A 57 7.43 -4.28 7.30
CA MET A 57 8.12 -4.08 8.57
C MET A 57 8.52 -5.43 9.18
N PHE A 58 9.64 -5.46 9.90
CA PHE A 58 10.14 -6.72 10.49
C PHE A 58 9.34 -7.18 11.72
N ASP A 59 8.68 -6.27 12.40
CA ASP A 59 7.90 -6.52 13.61
C ASP A 59 6.43 -6.87 13.32
N SER A 60 5.85 -6.29 12.27
CA SER A 60 4.40 -6.25 12.03
C SER A 60 3.98 -6.72 10.64
N GLY A 61 4.93 -7.01 9.74
CA GLY A 61 4.63 -7.46 8.38
C GLY A 61 4.22 -6.30 7.47
N ILE A 62 3.22 -6.51 6.61
CA ILE A 62 2.79 -5.49 5.64
C ILE A 62 2.13 -4.32 6.38
N SER A 63 2.63 -3.11 6.16
CA SER A 63 2.17 -1.89 6.83
C SER A 63 0.93 -1.31 6.14
N TYR A 64 -0.23 -1.92 6.40
CA TYR A 64 -1.51 -1.55 5.78
C TYR A 64 -1.86 -0.05 5.90
N GLU A 65 -1.78 0.51 7.10
CA GLU A 65 -2.18 1.90 7.36
C GLU A 65 -1.20 2.89 6.70
N GLY A 66 0.07 2.51 6.58
CA GLY A 66 1.07 3.29 5.86
C GLY A 66 0.78 3.35 4.36
N ASP A 67 0.39 2.22 3.78
CA ASP A 67 0.01 2.15 2.37
C ASP A 67 -1.29 2.90 2.11
N LEU A 68 -2.23 2.86 3.05
CA LEU A 68 -3.50 3.59 2.96
C LEU A 68 -3.28 5.10 2.90
N ILE A 69 -2.34 5.63 3.68
CA ILE A 69 -1.94 7.05 3.62
C ILE A 69 -1.31 7.37 2.27
N ASP A 70 -0.36 6.55 1.80
CA ASP A 70 0.33 6.77 0.53
C ASP A 70 -0.67 6.77 -0.64
N LEU A 71 -1.62 5.83 -0.64
CA LEU A 71 -2.72 5.77 -1.60
C LEU A 71 -3.67 6.97 -1.45
N GLY A 72 -4.03 7.34 -0.23
CA GLY A 72 -4.91 8.47 0.07
C GLY A 72 -4.36 9.79 -0.47
N VAL A 73 -3.06 10.02 -0.29
CA VAL A 73 -2.36 11.18 -0.87
C VAL A 73 -2.32 11.08 -2.39
N GLY A 74 -2.02 9.90 -2.94
CA GLY A 74 -1.98 9.68 -4.40
C GLY A 74 -3.33 9.78 -5.11
N CYS A 75 -4.43 9.73 -4.37
CA CYS A 75 -5.80 9.87 -4.89
C CYS A 75 -6.46 11.18 -4.47
N GLU A 76 -5.70 12.10 -3.86
CA GLU A 76 -6.19 13.41 -3.37
C GLU A 76 -7.33 13.30 -2.33
N VAL A 77 -7.47 12.14 -1.67
CA VAL A 77 -8.40 11.94 -0.55
C VAL A 77 -7.78 12.48 0.75
N VAL A 78 -6.46 12.38 0.88
CA VAL A 78 -5.68 12.95 1.99
C VAL A 78 -4.90 14.15 1.46
N GLU A 79 -5.10 15.30 2.09
CA GLU A 79 -4.42 16.54 1.76
C GLU A 79 -3.09 16.65 2.50
N LYS A 80 -2.04 17.05 1.77
CA LYS A 80 -0.71 17.27 2.33
C LYS A 80 -0.40 18.76 2.41
N SER A 81 -0.50 19.32 3.63
CA SER A 81 -0.17 20.71 3.93
C SER A 81 1.23 20.80 4.53
N GLY A 82 2.24 20.80 3.65
CA GLY A 82 3.65 20.76 4.05
C GLY A 82 4.03 19.43 4.69
N ALA A 83 4.32 19.44 5.99
CA ALA A 83 4.59 18.24 6.76
C ALA A 83 3.32 17.61 7.39
N TRP A 84 2.17 18.28 7.31
CA TRP A 84 0.91 17.80 7.89
C TRP A 84 0.10 17.02 6.87
N LEU A 85 -0.50 15.92 7.33
CA LEU A 85 -1.48 15.12 6.59
C LEU A 85 -2.86 15.34 7.19
N ASN A 86 -3.80 15.76 6.36
CA ASN A 86 -5.16 16.08 6.74
C ASN A 86 -6.14 15.25 5.92
N TYR A 87 -7.24 14.85 6.56
CA TYR A 87 -8.35 14.19 5.92
C TYR A 87 -9.61 15.01 6.18
N GLY A 88 -10.04 15.77 5.17
CA GLY A 88 -11.05 16.82 5.36
C GLY A 88 -10.63 17.80 6.47
N ASN A 89 -11.42 17.85 7.55
CA ASN A 89 -11.14 18.69 8.71
C ASN A 89 -10.30 18.00 9.80
N ILE A 90 -10.02 16.71 9.66
CA ILE A 90 -9.28 15.92 10.66
C ILE A 90 -7.78 16.01 10.36
N ARG A 91 -6.98 16.36 11.37
CA ARG A 91 -5.52 16.32 11.29
C ARG A 91 -5.03 14.93 11.67
N LEU A 92 -4.58 14.16 10.69
CA LEU A 92 -4.06 12.80 10.92
C LEU A 92 -2.71 12.84 11.64
N GLY A 93 -1.86 13.80 11.31
CA GLY A 93 -0.59 13.99 12.00
C GLY A 93 0.46 14.75 11.19
N GLN A 94 1.56 15.06 11.87
CA GLN A 94 2.74 15.63 11.24
C GLN A 94 3.66 14.50 10.79
N GLY A 95 3.73 14.28 9.49
CA GLY A 95 4.50 13.21 8.86
C GLY A 95 3.75 11.88 8.81
N ARG A 96 4.33 10.94 8.05
CA ARG A 96 3.74 9.64 7.73
C ARG A 96 3.56 8.77 8.97
N GLU A 97 4.58 8.68 9.84
CA GLU A 97 4.51 7.77 11.00
C GLU A 97 3.47 8.19 12.04
N LYS A 98 3.31 9.50 12.30
CA LYS A 98 2.26 9.97 13.21
C LYS A 98 0.86 9.73 12.63
N ALA A 99 0.68 9.98 11.33
CA ALA A 99 -0.58 9.68 10.66
C ALA A 99 -0.90 8.18 10.66
N LYS A 100 0.12 7.33 10.50
CA LYS A 100 -0.01 5.88 10.61
C LYS A 100 -0.49 5.46 12.00
N GLN A 101 0.17 5.94 13.05
CA GLN A 101 -0.25 5.67 14.44
C GLN A 101 -1.68 6.11 14.70
N TYR A 102 -2.07 7.28 14.19
CA TYR A 102 -3.44 7.78 14.32
C TYR A 102 -4.48 6.85 13.67
N LEU A 103 -4.19 6.28 12.50
CA LEU A 103 -5.09 5.32 11.85
C LEU A 103 -5.14 3.96 12.56
N VAL A 104 -4.02 3.50 13.13
CA VAL A 104 -3.98 2.27 13.94
C VAL A 104 -4.86 2.41 15.19
N GLU A 105 -4.87 3.58 15.81
CA GLU A 105 -5.71 3.87 16.98
C GLU A 105 -7.18 4.07 16.62
N ASN A 106 -7.47 4.59 15.42
CA ASN A 106 -8.83 4.93 14.97
C ASN A 106 -9.28 4.05 13.79
N LYS A 107 -9.69 2.81 14.09
CA LYS A 107 -10.11 1.83 13.08
C LYS A 107 -11.30 2.26 12.23
N GLU A 108 -12.29 2.93 12.82
CA GLU A 108 -13.47 3.43 12.09
C GLU A 108 -13.07 4.42 10.98
N LEU A 109 -12.11 5.30 11.29
CA LEU A 109 -11.58 6.25 10.31
C LEU A 109 -10.75 5.56 9.23
N CYS A 110 -10.01 4.50 9.60
CA CYS A 110 -9.25 3.68 8.67
C CYS A 110 -10.17 3.03 7.62
N GLU A 111 -11.27 2.42 8.07
CA GLU A 111 -12.28 1.81 7.19
C GLU A 111 -13.00 2.86 6.31
N GLU A 112 -13.33 4.03 6.88
CA GLU A 112 -13.92 5.12 6.09
C GLU A 112 -12.96 5.59 4.97
N LEU A 113 -11.69 5.77 5.32
CA LEU A 113 -10.65 6.21 4.39
C LEU A 113 -10.41 5.18 3.28
N GLU A 114 -10.36 3.89 3.63
CA GLU A 114 -10.30 2.77 2.68
C GLU A 114 -11.44 2.83 1.68
N ASN A 115 -12.68 2.92 2.16
CA ASN A 115 -13.84 2.96 1.29
C ASN A 115 -13.80 4.16 0.33
N LYS A 116 -13.38 5.34 0.79
CA LYS A 116 -13.24 6.52 -0.08
C LYS A 116 -12.15 6.34 -1.13
N ILE A 117 -11.01 5.73 -0.77
CA ILE A 117 -9.92 5.44 -1.72
C ILE A 117 -10.36 4.42 -2.76
N LEU A 118 -11.04 3.35 -2.35
CA LEU A 118 -11.57 2.34 -3.26
C LEU A 118 -12.62 2.91 -4.20
N ALA A 119 -13.52 3.77 -3.70
CA ALA A 119 -14.50 4.48 -4.52
C ALA A 119 -13.83 5.45 -5.50
N ALA A 120 -12.79 6.18 -5.09
CA ALA A 120 -12.01 7.05 -5.97
C ALA A 120 -11.30 6.26 -7.09
N LYS A 121 -10.93 5.00 -6.84
CA LYS A 121 -10.38 4.07 -7.83
C LYS A 121 -11.43 3.30 -8.63
N GLY A 122 -12.72 3.52 -8.36
CA GLY A 122 -13.83 2.85 -9.06
C GLY A 122 -13.94 1.35 -8.76
N LEU A 123 -13.48 0.91 -7.58
CA LEU A 123 -13.55 -0.48 -7.14
C LEU A 123 -14.80 -0.78 -6.29
N VAL A 124 -15.42 0.26 -5.73
CA VAL A 124 -16.65 0.17 -4.94
C VAL A 124 -17.62 1.24 -5.45
N ASP A 125 -18.90 0.89 -5.55
CA ASP A 125 -19.95 1.82 -5.95
C ASP A 125 -20.13 2.90 -4.88
N LYS A 126 -20.29 4.16 -5.32
CA LYS A 126 -20.69 5.28 -4.46
C LYS A 126 -22.16 5.07 -4.08
N ASN A 127 -22.42 4.32 -3.01
CA ASN A 127 -23.73 4.34 -2.36
C ASN A 127 -23.94 5.65 -1.62
#